data_AF-A0A7W5SKL9-F1
#
_entry.id   AF-A0A7W5SKL9-F1
#
_cell.length_a   1.000
_cell.length_b   1.000
_cell.length_c   1.000
_cell.angle_alpha   90.00
_cell.angle_beta   90.00
_cell.angle_gamma   90.00
#
_symmetry.space_group_name_H-M   'P 1'
#
loop_
_entity.id
_entity.type
_entity.pdbx_description
1 polymer ?
#
loop_
_entity_poly.entity_id
_entity_poly.type
_entity_poly.pdbx_seq_one_letter_code
_entity_poly.pdbx_strand_id
1 'polypeptide(L)'
;MAENKLLVFIGNSHLQALRAAAVSKTSIANALPDVRWIFIPIDARNKWTSPLIVTDAKGEEKINQAIGYALEKEGFFNRDVQRVFISALSGNIHNAMGLIEQRQKFDVIIPGRSDLPVARDARIVPVEQFLAYFRKQYEPFFNFFSLAARHAKPDQLIWLEPPSPIESNEHITKNMDQWFKENYSKEDLRPSLPLLRYKLWLLNRMVLQEGASERLWTFLTVPSSTQDETGYRVRQAWNNDATHGSAWYGEEVLKNVWLQLGKFVEGVNK
;
A
#
# COMPACT_ATOMS: atom_id res chain seq x y z
N MET A 1 -12.28 -5.67 30.91
CA MET A 1 -11.72 -4.30 30.80
C MET A 1 -11.46 -4.09 29.32
N ALA A 2 -12.06 -3.08 28.68
CA ALA A 2 -11.83 -2.84 27.26
C ALA A 2 -10.36 -2.48 27.07
N GLU A 3 -9.60 -3.36 26.43
CA GLU A 3 -8.19 -3.13 26.17
C GLU A 3 -8.05 -1.97 25.18
N ASN A 4 -7.43 -0.88 25.63
CA ASN A 4 -7.05 0.24 24.77
C ASN A 4 -6.20 -0.30 23.61
N LYS A 5 -6.77 -0.30 22.41
CA LYS A 5 -6.10 -0.79 21.20
C LYS A 5 -5.59 0.39 20.37
N LEU A 6 -4.34 0.31 19.95
CA LEU A 6 -3.67 1.33 19.14
C LEU A 6 -3.36 0.75 17.74
N LEU A 7 -4.04 1.25 16.72
CA LEU A 7 -3.79 0.91 15.32
C LEU A 7 -2.96 2.01 14.68
N VAL A 8 -1.70 1.72 14.39
CA VAL A 8 -0.77 2.67 13.76
C VAL A 8 -0.60 2.33 12.29
N PHE A 9 -1.19 3.15 11.43
CA PHE A 9 -0.99 3.09 9.99
C PHE A 9 0.17 3.98 9.59
N ILE A 10 1.11 3.45 8.83
CA ILE A 10 2.24 4.19 8.28
C ILE A 10 2.32 4.00 6.77
N GLY A 11 2.51 5.07 6.02
CA GLY A 11 2.39 4.97 4.56
C GLY A 11 2.66 6.26 3.83
N ASN A 12 2.66 6.21 2.50
CA ASN A 12 2.83 7.37 1.64
C ASN A 12 1.46 7.96 1.23
N SER A 13 1.28 8.28 -0.04
CA SER A 13 0.08 8.92 -0.58
C SER A 13 -1.20 8.09 -0.42
N HIS A 14 -1.09 6.76 -0.47
CA HIS A 14 -2.23 5.86 -0.32
C HIS A 14 -2.86 5.88 1.09
N LEU A 15 -2.08 6.30 2.10
CA LEU A 15 -2.58 6.51 3.46
C LEU A 15 -3.66 7.61 3.53
N GLN A 16 -3.67 8.55 2.57
CA GLN A 16 -4.62 9.67 2.58
C GLN A 16 -6.07 9.20 2.40
N ALA A 17 -6.31 8.14 1.63
CA ALA A 17 -7.64 7.56 1.51
C ALA A 17 -8.16 7.05 2.86
N LEU A 18 -7.31 6.36 3.63
CA LEU A 18 -7.65 5.84 4.95
C LEU A 18 -7.88 6.98 5.95
N ARG A 19 -7.03 8.02 5.91
CA ARG A 19 -7.18 9.20 6.77
C ARG A 19 -8.46 9.97 6.46
N ALA A 20 -8.78 10.15 5.18
CA ALA A 20 -10.02 10.81 4.75
C ALA A 20 -11.26 10.02 5.18
N ALA A 21 -11.21 8.68 5.11
CA ALA A 21 -12.25 7.81 5.65
C ALA A 21 -12.40 7.97 7.16
N ALA A 22 -11.28 7.90 7.90
CA ALA A 22 -11.26 7.91 9.37
C ALA A 22 -11.94 9.14 9.98
N VAL A 23 -11.81 10.31 9.36
CA VAL A 23 -12.41 11.57 9.83
C VAL A 23 -13.87 11.77 9.38
N SER A 24 -14.41 10.88 8.56
CA SER A 24 -15.80 10.97 8.09
C SER A 24 -16.80 10.60 9.19
N LYS A 25 -17.98 11.24 9.21
CA LYS A 25 -18.99 11.02 10.27
C LYS A 25 -19.46 9.56 10.38
N THR A 26 -19.44 8.82 9.27
CA THR A 26 -19.90 7.42 9.18
C THR A 26 -18.76 6.41 9.27
N SER A 27 -17.56 6.87 9.58
CA SER A 27 -16.35 6.05 9.68
C SER A 27 -16.48 4.96 10.75
N ILE A 28 -16.02 3.75 10.45
CA ILE A 28 -15.83 2.70 11.46
C ILE A 28 -14.92 3.16 12.61
N ALA A 29 -13.96 4.07 12.34
CA ALA A 29 -13.10 4.60 13.39
C ALA A 29 -13.88 5.37 14.47
N ASN A 30 -14.98 6.02 14.09
CA ASN A 30 -15.86 6.72 15.03
C ASN A 30 -16.84 5.78 15.74
N ALA A 31 -17.12 4.62 15.15
CA ALA A 31 -17.96 3.57 15.76
C ALA A 31 -17.20 2.76 16.83
N LEU A 32 -15.89 2.92 16.96
CA LEU A 32 -15.01 2.16 17.85
C LEU A 32 -14.20 3.12 18.75
N PRO A 33 -14.83 3.76 19.74
CA PRO A 33 -14.20 4.81 20.56
C PRO A 33 -13.02 4.30 21.42
N ASP A 34 -13.00 3.00 21.75
CA ASP A 34 -11.92 2.37 22.53
C ASP A 34 -10.70 2.00 21.67
N VAL A 35 -10.76 2.26 20.36
CA VAL A 35 -9.68 2.02 19.40
C VAL A 35 -9.10 3.35 18.96
N ARG A 36 -7.80 3.54 19.17
CA ARG A 36 -7.07 4.71 18.69
C ARG A 36 -6.51 4.44 17.29
N TRP A 37 -6.98 5.21 16.31
CA TRP A 37 -6.56 5.13 14.91
C TRP A 37 -5.55 6.22 14.61
N ILE A 38 -4.30 5.84 14.40
CA ILE A 38 -3.19 6.76 14.14
C ILE A 38 -2.71 6.60 12.71
N PHE A 39 -2.49 7.73 12.03
CA PHE A 39 -2.03 7.78 10.64
C PHE A 39 -0.74 8.60 10.56
N ILE A 40 0.38 7.94 10.23
CA ILE A 40 1.71 8.54 10.12
C ILE A 40 2.11 8.63 8.64
N PRO A 41 1.90 9.79 7.99
CA PRO A 41 2.20 9.96 6.57
C PRO A 41 3.70 10.20 6.33
N ILE A 42 4.34 9.30 5.60
CA ILE A 42 5.69 9.48 5.05
C ILE A 42 5.58 10.30 3.76
N ASP A 43 5.82 11.60 3.89
CA ASP A 43 5.63 12.61 2.85
C ASP A 43 6.85 13.53 2.77
N ALA A 44 7.20 13.96 1.56
CA ALA A 44 8.20 14.99 1.31
C ALA A 44 7.91 16.32 2.01
N ARG A 45 6.64 16.69 2.16
CA ARG A 45 6.17 17.89 2.88
C ARG A 45 6.52 17.89 4.36
N ASN A 46 6.68 16.71 4.97
CA ASN A 46 7.10 16.58 6.36
C ASN A 46 8.63 16.56 6.52
N LYS A 47 9.40 16.73 5.42
CA LYS A 47 10.85 16.47 5.37
C LYS A 47 11.23 15.04 5.78
N TRP A 48 10.28 14.11 5.73
CA TRP A 48 10.49 12.68 6.01
C TRP A 48 10.86 11.92 4.73
N THR A 49 11.54 12.60 3.80
CA THR A 49 12.10 11.92 2.64
C THR A 49 13.28 11.07 3.07
N SER A 50 13.39 9.95 2.37
CA SER A 50 14.50 9.01 2.38
C SER A 50 15.85 9.57 2.91
N PRO A 51 16.58 8.81 3.74
CA PRO A 51 16.31 7.40 4.01
C PRO A 51 15.38 7.19 5.22
N LEU A 52 14.55 6.14 5.14
CA LEU A 52 13.66 5.71 6.24
C LEU A 52 14.45 5.16 7.44
N ILE A 53 15.64 4.63 7.12
CA ILE A 53 16.64 4.13 8.06
C ILE A 53 17.90 4.97 7.88
N VAL A 54 18.50 5.42 8.97
CA VAL A 54 19.82 6.07 8.97
C VAL A 54 20.81 5.16 9.68
N THR A 55 22.06 5.18 9.25
CA THR A 55 23.15 4.48 9.94
C THR A 55 23.88 5.48 10.82
N ASP A 56 24.01 5.18 12.12
CA ASP A 56 24.75 6.05 13.02
C ASP A 56 26.28 5.89 12.88
N ALA A 57 27.05 6.70 13.62
CA ALA A 57 28.51 6.69 13.57
C ALA A 57 29.15 5.33 13.97
N LYS A 58 28.39 4.43 14.60
CA LYS A 58 28.83 3.09 14.99
C LYS A 58 28.45 2.02 13.95
N GLY A 59 27.78 2.39 12.87
CA GLY A 59 27.29 1.45 11.86
C GLY A 59 25.93 0.85 12.19
N GLU A 60 25.24 1.31 13.23
CA GLU A 60 23.95 0.77 13.64
C GLU A 60 22.79 1.40 12.86
N GLU A 61 21.87 0.57 12.38
CA GLU A 61 20.64 1.04 11.74
C GLU A 61 19.69 1.65 12.79
N LYS A 62 19.19 2.86 12.49
CA LYS A 62 18.20 3.59 13.28
C LYS A 62 17.04 4.02 12.40
N ILE A 63 15.85 4.06 12.96
CA ILE A 63 14.72 4.74 12.31
C ILE A 63 15.08 6.21 12.14
N ASN A 64 14.76 6.78 10.98
CA ASN A 64 14.88 8.22 10.75
C ASN A 64 14.25 9.00 11.93
N GLN A 65 15.01 9.93 12.52
CA GLN A 65 14.62 10.60 13.77
C GLN A 65 13.23 11.24 13.71
N ALA A 66 12.85 11.83 12.57
CA ALA A 66 11.57 12.50 12.43
C ALA A 66 10.38 11.51 12.40
N ILE A 67 10.60 10.34 11.78
CA ILE A 67 9.63 9.22 11.80
C ILE A 67 9.55 8.61 13.20
N GLY A 68 10.71 8.40 13.84
CA GLY A 68 10.80 7.89 15.22
C GLY A 68 10.05 8.78 16.20
N TYR A 69 10.25 10.10 16.12
CA TYR A 69 9.53 11.07 16.94
C TYR A 69 8.00 11.03 16.69
N ALA A 70 7.57 10.91 15.43
CA ALA A 70 6.14 10.79 15.12
C ALA A 70 5.52 9.51 15.71
N LEU A 71 6.23 8.38 15.63
CA LEU A 71 5.81 7.11 16.25
C LEU A 71 5.74 7.23 17.78
N GLU A 72 6.76 7.83 18.40
CA GLU A 72 6.85 8.03 19.84
C GLU A 72 5.74 8.93 20.38
N LYS A 73 5.51 10.08 19.73
CA LYS A 73 4.47 11.04 20.10
C LYS A 73 3.07 10.40 20.16
N GLU A 74 2.81 9.46 19.27
CA GLU A 74 1.51 8.77 19.21
C GLU A 74 1.41 7.57 20.17
N GLY A 75 2.48 7.27 20.91
CA GLY A 75 2.54 6.20 21.89
C GLY A 75 2.86 4.83 21.30
N PHE A 76 3.41 4.74 20.08
CA PHE A 76 3.70 3.46 19.43
C PHE A 76 4.69 2.58 20.23
N PHE A 77 5.59 3.19 20.99
CA PHE A 77 6.54 2.47 21.84
C PHE A 77 6.02 2.15 23.25
N ASN A 78 4.80 2.60 23.61
CA ASN A 78 4.17 2.26 24.88
C ASN A 78 3.69 0.81 24.86
N ARG A 79 4.14 -0.01 25.81
CA ARG A 79 3.80 -1.45 25.87
C ARG A 79 2.56 -1.76 26.71
N ASP A 80 1.96 -0.77 27.35
CA ASP A 80 0.76 -0.95 28.18
C ASP A 80 -0.55 -0.98 27.37
N VAL A 81 -0.44 -0.91 26.03
CA VAL A 81 -1.57 -0.95 25.10
C VAL A 81 -1.32 -1.99 24.02
N GLN A 82 -2.40 -2.64 23.56
CA GLN A 82 -2.32 -3.56 22.44
C GLN A 82 -2.09 -2.78 21.15
N ARG A 83 -1.04 -3.11 20.40
CA ARG A 83 -0.58 -2.36 19.23
C ARG A 83 -0.61 -3.20 17.98
N VAL A 84 -1.26 -2.67 16.96
CA VAL A 84 -1.23 -3.19 15.60
C VAL A 84 -0.48 -2.18 14.76
N PHE A 85 0.58 -2.64 14.07
CA PHE A 85 1.33 -1.80 13.15
C PHE A 85 0.98 -2.20 11.72
N ILE A 86 0.51 -1.24 10.92
CA ILE A 86 -0.07 -1.46 9.60
C ILE A 86 0.70 -0.65 8.55
N SER A 87 1.26 -1.33 7.55
CA SER A 87 1.95 -0.71 6.43
C SER A 87 1.00 -0.40 5.27
N ALA A 88 1.02 0.85 4.81
CA ALA A 88 0.50 1.35 3.54
C ALA A 88 1.63 2.00 2.72
N LEU A 89 2.83 1.41 2.78
CA LEU A 89 4.05 1.94 2.19
C LEU A 89 4.18 1.60 0.71
N SER A 90 4.62 2.57 -0.09
CA SER A 90 5.00 2.39 -1.49
C SER A 90 3.94 1.70 -2.38
N GLY A 91 2.67 2.07 -2.18
CA GLY A 91 1.55 1.47 -2.92
C GLY A 91 1.53 1.78 -4.43
N ASN A 92 2.37 2.71 -4.91
CA ASN A 92 2.34 3.19 -6.29
C ASN A 92 3.44 2.61 -7.20
N ILE A 93 4.28 1.67 -6.72
CA ILE A 93 5.43 1.15 -7.50
C ILE A 93 4.98 0.56 -8.84
N HIS A 94 3.93 -0.26 -8.87
CA HIS A 94 3.40 -0.84 -10.10
C HIS A 94 2.89 0.23 -11.09
N ASN A 95 2.28 1.32 -10.61
CA ASN A 95 1.83 2.44 -11.45
C ASN A 95 3.00 3.25 -12.00
N ALA A 96 4.06 3.47 -11.21
CA ALA A 96 5.26 4.16 -11.68
C ALA A 96 5.90 3.45 -12.89
N MET A 97 5.77 2.13 -12.96
CA MET A 97 6.22 1.32 -14.09
C MET A 97 5.18 1.21 -15.23
N GLY A 98 3.91 1.09 -14.87
CA GLY A 98 2.89 0.56 -15.78
C GLY A 98 1.75 1.50 -16.12
N LEU A 99 1.62 2.68 -15.50
CA LEU A 99 0.47 3.57 -15.74
C LEU A 99 0.55 4.23 -17.12
N ILE A 100 1.74 4.69 -17.51
CA ILE A 100 1.99 5.36 -18.79
C ILE A 100 2.48 4.36 -19.83
N GLU A 101 1.93 4.43 -21.04
CA GLU A 101 2.36 3.60 -22.16
C GLU A 101 3.78 3.95 -22.59
N GLN A 102 4.60 2.91 -22.75
CA GLN A 102 5.98 3.06 -23.22
C GLN A 102 6.02 3.05 -24.75
N ARG A 103 6.99 3.79 -25.33
CA ARG A 103 7.19 3.85 -26.79
C ARG A 103 7.37 2.47 -27.42
N GLN A 104 8.15 1.61 -26.77
CA GLN A 104 8.17 0.18 -27.09
C GLN A 104 7.18 -0.54 -26.18
N LYS A 105 6.08 -1.02 -26.78
CA LYS A 105 5.08 -1.80 -26.06
C LYS A 105 5.70 -3.06 -25.49
N PHE A 106 5.33 -3.37 -24.26
CA PHE A 106 5.74 -4.59 -23.59
C PHE A 106 4.55 -5.23 -22.87
N ASP A 107 4.67 -6.51 -22.61
CA ASP A 107 3.71 -7.27 -21.82
C ASP A 107 4.42 -8.40 -21.08
N VAL A 108 3.69 -9.09 -20.22
CA VAL A 108 4.17 -10.19 -19.38
C VAL A 108 3.13 -11.31 -19.36
N ILE A 109 3.62 -12.54 -19.22
CA ILE A 109 2.78 -13.72 -18.97
C ILE A 109 2.80 -13.97 -17.46
N ILE A 110 1.62 -13.99 -16.85
CA ILE A 110 1.47 -14.20 -15.41
C ILE A 110 1.42 -15.71 -15.12
N PRO A 111 2.32 -16.23 -14.26
CA PRO A 111 2.29 -17.63 -13.86
C PRO A 111 0.94 -18.04 -13.28
N GLY A 112 0.38 -19.16 -13.75
CA GLY A 112 -0.92 -19.68 -13.30
C GLY A 112 -2.15 -18.91 -13.80
N ARG A 113 -1.98 -17.90 -14.68
CA ARG A 113 -3.07 -17.10 -15.26
C ARG A 113 -2.99 -17.07 -16.79
N SER A 114 -3.09 -18.25 -17.40
CA SER A 114 -3.11 -18.42 -18.86
C SER A 114 -4.37 -17.85 -19.52
N ASP A 115 -5.39 -17.53 -18.72
CA ASP A 115 -6.61 -16.84 -19.13
C ASP A 115 -6.38 -15.37 -19.52
N LEU A 116 -5.28 -14.75 -19.05
CA LEU A 116 -4.97 -13.35 -19.33
C LEU A 116 -4.27 -13.22 -20.69
N PRO A 117 -4.89 -12.60 -21.71
CA PRO A 117 -4.30 -12.51 -23.04
C PRO A 117 -3.06 -11.60 -23.04
N VAL A 118 -2.21 -11.80 -24.05
CA VAL A 118 -1.07 -10.93 -24.31
C VAL A 118 -1.45 -9.88 -25.34
N ALA A 119 -1.01 -8.64 -25.13
CA ALA A 119 -1.21 -7.55 -26.07
C ALA A 119 -0.53 -7.84 -27.42
N ARG A 120 -1.26 -7.62 -28.52
CA ARG A 120 -0.72 -7.77 -29.87
C ARG A 120 0.51 -6.86 -30.07
N ASP A 121 1.55 -7.41 -30.69
CA ASP A 121 2.81 -6.73 -31.01
C ASP A 121 3.62 -6.23 -29.79
N ALA A 122 3.27 -6.66 -28.58
CA ALA A 122 4.04 -6.34 -27.39
C ALA A 122 5.29 -7.23 -27.24
N ARG A 123 6.42 -6.62 -26.87
CA ARG A 123 7.61 -7.38 -26.45
C ARG A 123 7.32 -8.08 -25.14
N ILE A 124 7.43 -9.41 -25.10
CA ILE A 124 7.28 -10.15 -23.86
C ILE A 124 8.53 -9.99 -23.00
N VAL A 125 8.35 -9.46 -21.79
CA VAL A 125 9.39 -9.33 -20.79
C VAL A 125 9.27 -10.50 -19.81
N PRO A 126 10.37 -11.19 -19.46
CA PRO A 126 10.34 -12.29 -18.50
C PRO A 126 9.79 -11.84 -17.14
N VAL A 127 8.92 -12.66 -16.55
CA VAL A 127 8.28 -12.36 -15.27
C VAL A 127 9.30 -12.06 -14.15
N GLU A 128 10.41 -12.79 -14.11
CA GLU A 128 11.43 -12.63 -13.09
C GLU A 128 12.09 -11.25 -13.12
N GLN A 129 12.12 -10.57 -14.27
CA GLN A 129 12.65 -9.20 -14.34
C GLN A 129 11.75 -8.23 -13.56
N PHE A 130 10.43 -8.39 -13.63
CA PHE A 130 9.48 -7.59 -12.86
C PHE A 130 9.53 -7.93 -11.38
N LEU A 131 9.57 -9.22 -11.03
CA LEU A 131 9.65 -9.67 -9.64
C LEU A 131 10.94 -9.16 -8.97
N ALA A 132 12.10 -9.32 -9.62
CA ALA A 132 13.37 -8.81 -9.11
C ALA A 132 13.35 -7.27 -8.95
N TYR A 133 12.76 -6.55 -9.92
CA TYR A 133 12.58 -5.10 -9.80
C TYR A 133 11.72 -4.75 -8.58
N PHE A 134 10.53 -5.33 -8.44
CA PHE A 134 9.63 -5.02 -7.33
C PHE A 134 10.23 -5.38 -5.97
N ARG A 135 10.90 -6.54 -5.84
CA ARG A 135 11.62 -6.92 -4.61
C ARG A 135 12.63 -5.85 -4.22
N LYS A 136 13.46 -5.41 -5.17
CA LYS A 136 14.44 -4.35 -4.95
C LYS A 136 13.79 -3.02 -4.53
N GLN A 137 12.65 -2.66 -5.12
CA GLN A 137 11.93 -1.42 -4.76
C GLN A 137 11.30 -1.50 -3.36
N TYR A 138 10.81 -2.67 -2.94
CA TYR A 138 10.17 -2.86 -1.65
C TYR A 138 11.14 -3.07 -0.49
N GLU A 139 12.36 -3.53 -0.77
CA GLU A 139 13.36 -3.87 0.25
C GLU A 139 13.59 -2.77 1.31
N PRO A 140 13.77 -1.48 0.94
CA PRO A 140 13.94 -0.42 1.95
C PRO A 140 12.71 -0.25 2.88
N PHE A 141 11.51 -0.51 2.37
CA PHE A 141 10.27 -0.41 3.14
C PHE A 141 10.08 -1.61 4.05
N PHE A 142 10.41 -2.82 3.58
CA PHE A 142 10.44 -4.03 4.40
C PHE A 142 11.45 -3.90 5.54
N ASN A 143 12.65 -3.40 5.25
CA ASN A 143 13.69 -3.20 6.27
C ASN A 143 13.25 -2.16 7.30
N PHE A 144 12.65 -1.05 6.87
CA PHE A 144 12.13 -0.03 7.78
C PHE A 144 11.04 -0.60 8.69
N PHE A 145 10.05 -1.28 8.11
CA PHE A 145 8.92 -1.84 8.87
C PHE A 145 9.41 -2.91 9.87
N SER A 146 10.39 -3.73 9.46
CA SER A 146 11.04 -4.72 10.33
C SER A 146 11.79 -4.06 11.48
N LEU A 147 12.58 -3.01 11.21
CA LEU A 147 13.34 -2.28 12.23
C LEU A 147 12.40 -1.63 13.26
N ALA A 148 11.35 -0.95 12.79
CA ALA A 148 10.33 -0.35 13.65
C ALA A 148 9.62 -1.41 14.51
N ALA A 149 9.27 -2.56 13.91
CA ALA A 149 8.68 -3.68 14.63
C ALA A 149 9.62 -4.26 15.70
N ARG A 150 10.92 -4.43 15.41
CA ARG A 150 11.90 -4.91 16.40
C ARG A 150 12.00 -4.00 17.62
N HIS A 151 11.97 -2.68 17.41
CA HIS A 151 12.04 -1.70 18.50
C HIS A 151 10.75 -1.62 19.31
N ALA A 152 9.60 -1.53 18.64
CA ALA A 152 8.31 -1.37 19.30
C ALA A 152 7.75 -2.67 19.87
N LYS A 153 8.02 -3.82 19.22
CA LYS A 153 7.40 -5.12 19.49
C LYS A 153 5.87 -5.02 19.51
N PRO A 154 5.21 -4.62 18.40
CA PRO A 154 3.76 -4.59 18.33
C PRO A 154 3.20 -6.01 18.39
N ASP A 155 1.96 -6.15 18.85
CA ASP A 155 1.26 -7.43 18.98
C ASP A 155 0.90 -8.03 17.62
N GLN A 156 0.73 -7.17 16.60
CA GLN A 156 0.47 -7.61 15.24
C GLN A 156 1.10 -6.69 14.19
N LEU A 157 1.55 -7.32 13.11
CA LEU A 157 2.13 -6.68 11.93
C LEU A 157 1.26 -7.00 10.71
N ILE A 158 0.76 -5.95 10.05
CA ILE A 158 -0.07 -6.06 8.85
C ILE A 158 0.57 -5.29 7.71
N TRP A 159 0.65 -5.92 6.54
CA TRP A 159 1.01 -5.26 5.29
C TRP A 159 -0.23 -5.16 4.40
N LEU A 160 -0.66 -3.94 4.08
CA LEU A 160 -1.80 -3.73 3.19
C LEU A 160 -1.40 -3.89 1.73
N GLU A 161 -2.22 -4.60 0.98
CA GLU A 161 -2.16 -4.59 -0.47
C GLU A 161 -2.53 -3.19 -1.01
N PRO A 162 -1.79 -2.65 -2.00
CA PRO A 162 -2.19 -1.42 -2.66
C PRO A 162 -3.47 -1.64 -3.48
N PRO A 163 -4.31 -0.61 -3.63
CA PRO A 163 -5.57 -0.74 -4.36
C PRO A 163 -5.34 -1.18 -5.81
N SER A 164 -6.24 -2.04 -6.30
CA SER A 164 -6.24 -2.54 -7.67
C SER A 164 -6.28 -1.40 -8.70
N PRO A 165 -5.81 -1.60 -9.94
CA PRO A 165 -5.75 -0.52 -10.92
C PRO A 165 -7.14 -0.09 -11.39
N ILE A 166 -7.19 1.14 -11.92
CA ILE A 166 -8.36 1.66 -12.63
C ILE A 166 -8.33 1.15 -14.07
N GLU A 167 -9.46 0.60 -14.53
CA GLU A 167 -9.60 0.13 -15.91
C GLU A 167 -9.69 1.31 -16.90
N SER A 168 -10.47 2.34 -16.58
CA SER A 168 -10.82 3.43 -17.50
C SER A 168 -9.62 4.31 -17.89
N ASN A 169 -9.19 4.19 -19.15
CA ASN A 169 -8.20 5.11 -19.75
C ASN A 169 -8.71 6.55 -19.82
N GLU A 170 -10.02 6.77 -20.00
CA GLU A 170 -10.61 8.10 -20.00
C GLU A 170 -10.41 8.80 -18.65
N HIS A 171 -10.73 8.10 -17.55
CA HIS A 171 -10.54 8.64 -16.20
C HIS A 171 -9.08 8.96 -15.92
N ILE A 172 -8.16 8.04 -16.24
CA ILE A 172 -6.72 8.24 -16.05
C ILE A 172 -6.21 9.43 -16.86
N THR A 173 -6.62 9.56 -18.13
CA THR A 173 -6.22 10.68 -18.99
C THR A 173 -6.68 12.02 -18.41
N LYS A 174 -7.94 12.09 -17.97
CA LYS A 174 -8.53 13.32 -17.41
C LYS A 174 -7.92 13.69 -16.05
N ASN A 175 -7.60 12.70 -15.23
CA ASN A 175 -7.22 12.88 -13.83
C ASN A 175 -5.76 12.45 -13.55
N MET A 176 -4.88 12.52 -14.55
CA MET A 176 -3.49 12.12 -14.39
C MET A 176 -2.81 12.84 -13.21
N ASP A 177 -2.16 12.07 -12.33
CA ASP A 177 -1.47 12.62 -11.16
C ASP A 177 -0.37 13.59 -11.57
N GLN A 178 -0.14 14.61 -10.73
CA GLN A 178 0.83 15.67 -10.99
C GLN A 178 2.25 15.12 -11.21
N TRP A 179 2.65 14.08 -10.46
CA TRP A 179 3.95 13.45 -10.62
C TRP A 179 4.18 12.94 -12.04
N PHE A 180 3.19 12.30 -12.68
CA PHE A 180 3.33 11.85 -14.07
C PHE A 180 3.42 13.05 -15.02
N LYS A 181 2.59 14.07 -14.81
CA LYS A 181 2.60 15.29 -15.63
C LYS A 181 3.96 16.01 -15.62
N GLU A 182 4.68 15.94 -14.50
CA GLU A 182 5.99 16.57 -14.33
C GLU A 182 7.15 15.71 -14.87
N ASN A 183 6.97 14.40 -14.95
CA ASN A 183 8.04 13.46 -15.33
C ASN A 183 7.93 12.93 -16.77
N TYR A 184 6.84 13.22 -17.48
CA TYR A 184 6.60 12.78 -18.85
C TYR A 184 6.22 13.94 -19.76
N SER A 185 6.59 13.85 -21.04
CA SER A 185 6.14 14.80 -22.06
C SER A 185 4.62 14.70 -22.27
N LYS A 186 3.98 15.77 -22.73
CA LYS A 186 2.54 15.76 -23.01
C LYS A 186 2.17 14.70 -24.06
N GLU A 187 3.07 14.46 -25.01
CA GLU A 187 2.91 13.48 -26.07
C GLU A 187 2.98 12.03 -25.56
N ASP A 188 3.84 11.80 -24.56
CA ASP A 188 4.06 10.49 -23.92
C ASP A 188 3.05 10.21 -22.78
N LEU A 189 2.28 11.21 -22.30
CA LEU A 189 1.26 11.08 -21.25
C LEU A 189 -0.01 10.35 -21.73
N ARG A 190 0.15 9.09 -22.12
CA ARG A 190 -0.95 8.20 -22.54
C ARG A 190 -1.06 7.05 -21.57
N PRO A 191 -2.25 6.73 -21.04
CA PRO A 191 -2.41 5.54 -20.22
C PRO A 191 -2.06 4.28 -21.01
N SER A 192 -1.41 3.33 -20.35
CA SER A 192 -1.16 1.99 -20.91
C SER A 192 -2.45 1.20 -21.16
N LEU A 193 -2.31 -0.04 -21.62
CA LEU A 193 -3.45 -0.95 -21.68
C LEU A 193 -3.92 -1.34 -20.25
N PRO A 194 -5.24 -1.35 -19.96
CA PRO A 194 -5.76 -1.74 -18.65
C PRO A 194 -5.22 -3.09 -18.17
N LEU A 195 -5.16 -4.07 -19.08
CA LEU A 195 -4.67 -5.41 -18.77
C LEU A 195 -3.18 -5.41 -18.38
N LEU A 196 -2.34 -4.55 -18.96
CA LEU A 196 -0.94 -4.43 -18.54
C LEU A 196 -0.85 -3.91 -17.11
N ARG A 197 -1.64 -2.89 -16.74
CA ARG A 197 -1.70 -2.38 -15.36
C ARG A 197 -2.12 -3.47 -14.38
N TYR A 198 -3.13 -4.26 -14.75
CA TYR A 198 -3.61 -5.38 -13.94
C TYR A 198 -2.54 -6.44 -13.74
N LYS A 199 -1.86 -6.87 -14.81
CA LYS A 199 -0.75 -7.82 -14.75
C LYS A 199 0.38 -7.33 -13.85
N LEU A 200 0.78 -6.06 -13.97
CA LEU A 200 1.82 -5.49 -13.12
C LEU A 200 1.39 -5.38 -11.65
N TRP A 201 0.12 -5.06 -11.38
CA TRP A 201 -0.43 -5.11 -10.03
C TRP A 201 -0.41 -6.54 -9.45
N LEU A 202 -0.74 -7.57 -10.23
CA LEU A 202 -0.64 -8.97 -9.79
C LEU A 202 0.79 -9.37 -9.43
N LEU A 203 1.78 -9.00 -10.23
CA LEU A 203 3.19 -9.27 -9.93
C LEU A 203 3.67 -8.50 -8.70
N ASN A 204 3.23 -7.25 -8.54
CA ASN A 204 3.49 -6.45 -7.34
C ASN A 204 2.89 -7.12 -6.10
N ARG A 205 1.65 -7.59 -6.18
CA ARG A 205 0.98 -8.36 -5.12
C ARG A 205 1.77 -9.60 -4.74
N MET A 206 2.26 -10.38 -5.71
CA MET A 206 3.06 -11.59 -5.45
C MET A 206 4.28 -11.27 -4.58
N VAL A 207 5.03 -10.22 -4.92
CA VAL A 207 6.21 -9.79 -4.14
C VAL A 207 5.83 -9.31 -2.74
N LEU A 208 4.72 -8.59 -2.59
CA LEU A 208 4.27 -8.15 -1.27
C LEU A 208 3.82 -9.32 -0.39
N GLN A 209 3.11 -10.29 -0.97
CA GLN A 209 2.67 -11.49 -0.28
C GLN A 209 3.86 -12.37 0.13
N GLU A 210 4.84 -12.54 -0.76
CA GLU A 210 6.12 -13.21 -0.48
C GLU A 210 6.83 -12.52 0.69
N GLY A 211 7.10 -11.21 0.57
CA GLY A 211 7.84 -10.46 1.59
C GLY A 211 7.17 -10.42 2.96
N ALA A 212 5.84 -10.34 3.01
CA ALA A 212 5.07 -10.44 4.24
C ALA A 212 5.14 -11.86 4.84
N SER A 213 5.01 -12.90 4.01
CA SER A 213 5.09 -14.31 4.45
C SER A 213 6.46 -14.65 5.03
N GLU A 214 7.55 -14.26 4.37
CA GLU A 214 8.93 -14.47 4.86
C GLU A 214 9.18 -13.87 6.23
N ARG A 215 8.48 -12.77 6.56
CA ARG A 215 8.65 -11.99 7.79
C ARG A 215 7.55 -12.27 8.82
N LEU A 216 6.68 -13.25 8.55
CA LEU A 216 5.55 -13.64 9.40
C LEU A 216 4.56 -12.49 9.68
N TRP A 217 4.37 -11.60 8.70
CA TRP A 217 3.36 -10.55 8.76
C TRP A 217 2.06 -11.01 8.14
N THR A 218 0.95 -10.45 8.59
CA THR A 218 -0.33 -10.63 7.91
C THR A 218 -0.33 -9.80 6.62
N PHE A 219 -0.40 -10.45 5.46
CA PHE A 219 -0.72 -9.75 4.21
C PHE A 219 -2.24 -9.59 4.09
N LEU A 220 -2.73 -8.35 4.12
CA LEU A 220 -4.16 -8.06 4.01
C LEU A 220 -4.48 -7.61 2.59
N THR A 221 -5.25 -8.43 1.88
CA THR A 221 -5.70 -8.12 0.52
C THR A 221 -6.69 -6.96 0.51
N VAL A 222 -6.83 -6.31 -0.65
CA VAL A 222 -7.86 -5.30 -0.86
C VAL A 222 -9.26 -5.89 -0.59
N PRO A 223 -10.21 -5.13 -0.04
CA PRO A 223 -11.56 -5.62 0.19
C PRO A 223 -12.24 -5.95 -1.15
N SER A 224 -12.92 -7.10 -1.24
CA SER A 224 -13.59 -7.51 -2.48
C SER A 224 -14.67 -6.53 -2.93
N SER A 225 -15.30 -5.81 -1.99
CA SER A 225 -16.26 -4.73 -2.29
C SER A 225 -15.66 -3.60 -3.13
N THR A 226 -14.33 -3.45 -3.14
CA THR A 226 -13.62 -2.41 -3.88
C THR A 226 -13.24 -2.82 -5.30
N GLN A 227 -13.50 -4.07 -5.68
CA GLN A 227 -13.18 -4.62 -6.99
C GLN A 227 -14.45 -5.03 -7.75
N ASP A 228 -14.41 -4.90 -9.07
CA ASP A 228 -15.42 -5.50 -9.94
C ASP A 228 -15.12 -6.99 -10.20
N GLU A 229 -15.98 -7.64 -10.97
CA GLU A 229 -15.89 -9.08 -11.30
C GLU A 229 -14.61 -9.44 -12.06
N THR A 230 -13.94 -8.46 -12.68
CA THR A 230 -12.69 -8.66 -13.42
C THR A 230 -11.45 -8.32 -12.58
N GLY A 231 -11.66 -7.79 -11.37
CA GLY A 231 -10.62 -7.44 -10.41
C GLY A 231 -10.11 -6.01 -10.50
N TYR A 232 -10.64 -5.17 -11.39
CA TYR A 232 -10.33 -3.73 -11.41
C TYR A 232 -11.07 -3.01 -10.29
N ARG A 233 -10.59 -1.82 -9.94
CA ARG A 233 -11.20 -1.00 -8.90
C ARG A 233 -12.58 -0.50 -9.36
N VAL A 234 -13.60 -0.66 -8.52
CA VAL A 234 -14.95 -0.12 -8.81
C VAL A 234 -14.93 1.41 -8.80
N ARG A 235 -15.82 2.03 -9.58
CA ARG A 235 -15.89 3.49 -9.74
C ARG A 235 -16.05 4.25 -8.42
N GLN A 236 -16.80 3.69 -7.47
CA GLN A 236 -16.99 4.30 -6.14
C GLN A 236 -15.68 4.38 -5.32
N ALA A 237 -14.73 3.50 -5.61
CA ALA A 237 -13.41 3.49 -5.01
C ALA A 237 -12.40 4.42 -5.71
N TRP A 238 -12.77 5.12 -6.79
CA TRP A 238 -11.86 6.02 -7.49
C TRP A 238 -11.77 7.39 -6.80
N ASN A 239 -10.56 7.91 -6.66
CA ASN A 239 -10.35 9.31 -6.30
C ASN A 239 -10.45 10.24 -7.53
N ASN A 240 -10.28 11.55 -7.32
CA ASN A 240 -10.13 12.55 -8.38
C ASN A 240 -8.72 12.54 -9.04
N ASP A 241 -8.01 11.43 -8.95
CA ASP A 241 -6.71 11.19 -9.59
C ASP A 241 -6.67 9.80 -10.24
N ALA A 242 -5.54 9.42 -10.85
CA ALA A 242 -5.44 8.18 -11.60
C ALA A 242 -4.98 6.97 -10.77
N THR A 243 -4.59 7.16 -9.50
CA THR A 243 -3.91 6.10 -8.74
C THR A 243 -4.52 5.82 -7.36
N HIS A 244 -5.02 6.82 -6.64
CA HIS A 244 -5.44 6.70 -5.25
C HIS A 244 -6.91 6.28 -5.09
N GLY A 245 -7.18 5.64 -3.95
CA GLY A 245 -8.53 5.29 -3.55
C GLY A 245 -9.31 6.51 -3.02
N SER A 246 -10.63 6.48 -3.17
CA SER A 246 -11.52 7.45 -2.53
C SER A 246 -11.56 7.29 -1.00
N ALA A 247 -12.20 8.22 -0.30
CA ALA A 247 -12.52 8.03 1.12
C ALA A 247 -13.43 6.80 1.35
N TRP A 248 -14.30 6.47 0.38
CA TRP A 248 -15.10 5.24 0.46
C TRP A 248 -14.24 3.99 0.38
N TYR A 249 -13.26 3.95 -0.54
CA TYR A 249 -12.26 2.88 -0.57
C TYR A 249 -11.54 2.75 0.77
N GLY A 250 -11.13 3.89 1.35
CA GLY A 250 -10.45 3.89 2.63
C GLY A 250 -11.29 3.31 3.77
N GLU A 251 -12.59 3.61 3.79
CA GLU A 251 -13.53 3.06 4.76
C GLU A 251 -13.64 1.53 4.66
N GLU A 252 -13.74 1.00 3.44
CA GLU A 252 -13.77 -0.46 3.22
C GLU A 252 -12.48 -1.14 3.67
N VAL A 253 -11.31 -0.49 3.50
CA VAL A 253 -10.04 -0.99 4.02
C VAL A 253 -10.01 -0.97 5.55
N LEU A 254 -10.47 0.11 6.20
CA LEU A 254 -10.51 0.19 7.67
C LEU A 254 -11.44 -0.90 8.26
N LYS A 255 -12.60 -1.15 7.64
CA LYS A 255 -13.48 -2.27 8.00
C LYS A 255 -12.78 -3.62 7.85
N ASN A 256 -12.08 -3.84 6.73
CA ASN A 256 -11.37 -5.09 6.48
C ASN A 256 -10.24 -5.33 7.50
N VAL A 257 -9.50 -4.28 7.86
CA VAL A 257 -8.50 -4.34 8.94
C VAL A 257 -9.17 -4.75 10.25
N TRP A 258 -10.26 -4.09 10.64
CA TRP A 258 -10.97 -4.42 11.87
C TRP A 258 -11.48 -5.87 11.91
N LEU A 259 -12.08 -6.35 10.81
CA LEU A 259 -12.54 -7.73 10.69
C LEU A 259 -11.38 -8.73 10.83
N GLN A 260 -10.21 -8.41 10.27
CA GLN A 260 -9.02 -9.25 10.40
C GLN A 260 -8.53 -9.32 11.86
N LEU A 261 -8.62 -8.22 12.61
CA LEU A 261 -8.26 -8.20 14.04
C LEU A 261 -9.22 -9.05 14.88
N GLY A 262 -10.52 -9.05 14.55
CA GLY A 262 -11.52 -9.88 15.24
C GLY A 262 -11.21 -11.38 15.15
N LYS A 263 -10.82 -11.86 13.96
CA LYS A 263 -10.40 -13.25 13.74
C LYS A 263 -9.14 -13.61 14.52
N PHE A 264 -8.25 -12.65 14.73
CA PHE A 264 -7.02 -12.88 15.49
C PHE A 264 -7.29 -13.08 16.99
N VAL A 265 -8.21 -12.30 17.57
CA VAL A 265 -8.58 -12.42 19.00
C VAL A 265 -9.17 -13.80 19.30
N GLU A 266 -9.95 -14.38 18.39
CA GLU A 266 -10.48 -15.75 18.54
C GLU A 266 -9.39 -16.83 18.43
N GLY A 267 -8.28 -16.55 17.74
CA GLY A 267 -7.19 -17.50 17.49
C GLY A 267 -6.13 -17.59 18.59
N VAL A 268 -6.08 -16.64 19.53
CA VAL A 268 -5.12 -16.63 20.66
C VAL A 268 -5.69 -17.33 21.91
N ASN A 269 -6.99 -17.61 21.94
CA ASN A 269 -7.68 -18.29 23.06
C ASN A 269 -7.89 -19.80 22.85
N LYS A 270 -7.09 -20.44 21.99
CA LYS A 270 -7.04 -21.91 21.81
C LYS A 270 -5.62 -22.41 21.97
#